data_AF-A0A147BLG1-F1
#
_entry.id   AF-A0A147BLG1-F1
#
_cell.length_a   1.000
_cell.length_b   1.000
_cell.length_c   1.000
_cell.angle_alpha   90.00
_cell.angle_beta   90.00
_cell.angle_gamma   90.00
#
_symmetry.space_group_name_H-M   'P 1'
#
loop_
_entity.id
_entity.type
_entity.pdbx_description
1 polymer ?
#
loop_
_entity_poly.entity_id
_entity_poly.type
_entity_poly.pdbx_seq_one_letter_code
_entity_poly.pdbx_strand_id
1 'polypeptide(L)' 'RLKEAAELAYLTLANDLNYPTHHGLHEGQRDTTPDLTWADSRPVTSWLCGPYPMGSDHYPIWLELSTGGKAGRRRLTQA' A
#
# COMPACT_ATOMS: atom_id res chain seq x y z
N ARG A 1 6.45 -7.14 16.89
CA ARG A 1 5.17 -7.86 16.66
C ARG A 1 4.64 -7.69 15.23
N LEU A 2 4.18 -6.51 14.77
CA LEU A 2 3.64 -6.39 13.38
C LEU A 2 4.72 -6.60 12.31
N LYS A 3 5.89 -5.95 12.45
CA LYS A 3 7.04 -6.13 11.55
C LYS A 3 7.50 -7.59 11.47
N GLU A 4 7.68 -8.22 12.64
CA GLU A 4 8.05 -9.64 12.74
C GLU A 4 7.02 -10.55 12.04
N ALA A 5 5.72 -10.30 12.21
CA ALA A 5 4.68 -11.07 11.56
C ALA A 5 4.70 -10.91 10.03
N ALA A 6 4.96 -9.70 9.54
CA ALA A 6 5.10 -9.44 8.11
C ALA A 6 6.35 -10.12 7.53
N GLU A 7 7.48 -10.10 8.24
CA GLU A 7 8.71 -10.80 7.86
C GLU A 7 8.50 -12.33 7.79
N LEU A 8 7.81 -12.92 8.78
CA LEU A 8 7.45 -14.35 8.78
C LEU A 8 6.49 -14.72 7.64
N ALA A 9 5.69 -13.77 7.17
CA ALA A 9 4.80 -13.93 6.03
C ALA A 9 5.46 -13.61 4.68
N TYR A 10 6.78 -13.35 4.66
CA TYR A 10 7.53 -12.95 3.46
C TYR A 10 6.99 -11.68 2.79
N LEU A 11 6.44 -10.75 3.58
CA LEU A 11 5.98 -9.46 3.11
C LEU A 11 7.06 -8.41 3.31
N THR A 12 7.18 -7.52 2.33
CA THR A 12 8.05 -6.35 2.36
C THR A 12 7.19 -5.10 2.53
N LEU A 13 7.70 -4.13 3.30
CA LEU A 13 7.05 -2.83 3.45
C LEU A 13 7.20 -2.03 2.16
N ALA A 14 6.08 -1.59 1.59
CA ALA A 14 6.05 -0.81 0.35
C ALA A 14 6.00 0.72 0.59
N ASN A 15 5.70 1.16 1.81
CA ASN A 15 5.60 2.57 2.15
C ASN A 15 6.88 3.36 1.84
N ASP A 16 6.72 4.60 1.38
CA ASP A 16 7.71 5.64 1.63
C ASP A 16 7.46 6.22 3.03
N LEU A 17 8.41 6.00 3.95
CA LEU A 17 8.31 6.44 5.34
C LEU A 17 8.63 7.92 5.55
N ASN A 18 9.08 8.63 4.51
CA ASN A 18 9.34 10.06 4.60
C ASN A 18 8.08 10.91 4.50
N TYR A 19 6.94 10.30 4.14
CA TYR A 19 5.68 10.99 3.97
C TYR A 19 4.63 10.50 4.98
N PRO A 20 3.95 11.40 5.71
CA PRO A 20 2.92 11.01 6.66
C PRO A 20 1.67 10.51 5.94
N THR A 21 0.98 9.53 6.52
CA THR A 21 -0.33 9.05 6.02
C THR A 21 -1.48 9.57 6.87
N HIS A 22 -1.18 10.24 7.99
CA HIS A 22 -2.16 10.83 8.88
C HIS A 22 -1.69 12.22 9.33
N HIS A 23 -2.60 13.20 9.25
CA HIS A 23 -2.38 14.58 9.69
C HIS A 23 -2.93 14.79 11.11
N GLY A 24 -2.13 15.39 11.98
CA GLY A 24 -2.58 15.73 13.33
C GLY A 24 -3.58 16.89 13.33
N LEU A 25 -4.87 16.63 13.55
CA LEU A 25 -5.92 17.66 13.51
C LEU A 25 -6.00 18.55 14.77
N HIS A 26 -5.45 18.09 15.90
CA HIS A 26 -5.59 18.78 17.18
C HIS A 26 -4.26 19.36 17.67
N GLU A 27 -4.33 20.37 18.52
CA GLU A 27 -3.16 20.97 19.14
C GLU A 27 -2.31 19.91 19.86
N GLY A 28 -1.02 19.85 19.50
CA GLY A 28 -0.07 18.88 20.04
C GLY A 28 -0.05 17.52 19.35
N GLN A 29 -0.95 17.24 18.41
CA GLN A 29 -0.84 16.07 17.53
C GLN A 29 0.13 16.35 16.40
N ARG A 30 1.02 15.39 16.13
CA ARG A 30 1.97 15.45 15.01
C ARG A 30 1.49 14.56 13.89
N ASP A 31 1.97 14.86 12.69
CA ASP A 31 1.80 13.98 11.54
C ASP A 31 2.50 12.64 11.80
N THR A 32 1.85 11.56 11.36
CA THR A 32 2.30 10.19 11.62
C THR A 32 2.06 9.30 10.40
N THR A 33 2.68 8.11 10.40
CA THR A 33 2.53 7.10 9.33
C THR A 33 1.95 5.80 9.91
N PRO A 34 0.68 5.79 10.38
CA PRO A 34 0.06 4.59 10.93
C PRO A 34 -0.39 3.60 9.85
N ASP A 35 -0.59 4.06 8.61
CA ASP A 35 -1.13 3.24 7.52
C ASP A 35 0.02 2.56 6.77
N LEU A 36 0.07 1.24 6.85
CA LEU A 36 1.16 0.44 6.29
C LEU A 36 0.67 -0.45 5.16
N THR A 37 1.36 -0.40 4.02
CA THR A 37 1.20 -1.28 2.87
C THR A 37 2.31 -2.32 2.89
N TRP A 38 1.93 -3.58 3.02
CA TRP A 38 2.84 -4.72 2.96
C TRP A 38 2.53 -5.55 1.71
N ALA A 39 3.55 -5.93 0.95
CA ALA A 39 3.39 -6.68 -0.30
C ALA A 39 4.39 -7.83 -0.38
N ASP A 40 4.00 -8.91 -1.05
CA ASP A 40 4.95 -9.96 -1.44
C ASP A 40 5.84 -9.48 -2.60
N SER A 41 6.77 -10.31 -3.04
CA SER A 41 7.95 -9.87 -3.80
C SER A 41 7.72 -9.06 -5.10
N ARG A 42 6.52 -9.01 -5.72
CA ARG A 42 6.35 -8.46 -7.09
C ARG A 42 5.02 -7.79 -7.53
N PRO A 43 4.07 -7.33 -6.71
CA PRO A 43 2.87 -6.68 -7.24
C PRO A 43 2.97 -5.16 -7.29
N VAL A 44 3.62 -4.46 -6.35
CA VAL A 44 3.61 -2.99 -6.29
C VAL A 44 4.72 -2.39 -7.16
N THR A 45 4.37 -1.65 -8.20
CA THR A 45 5.31 -0.94 -9.09
C THR A 45 5.47 0.52 -8.73
N SER A 46 4.48 1.10 -8.07
CA SER A 46 4.50 2.47 -7.56
C SER A 46 3.67 2.54 -6.29
N TRP A 47 4.16 3.29 -5.31
CA TRP A 47 3.47 3.60 -4.06
C TRP A 47 3.51 5.12 -3.87
N LEU A 48 2.36 5.73 -3.61
CA LEU A 48 2.26 7.17 -3.41
C LEU A 48 1.25 7.49 -2.31
N CYS A 49 1.65 8.36 -1.38
CA CYS A 49 0.70 9.02 -0.49
C CYS A 49 0.14 10.27 -1.20
N GLY A 50 -1.17 10.37 -1.30
CA GLY A 50 -1.85 11.48 -1.95
C GLY A 50 -1.73 12.77 -1.13
N PRO A 51 -1.64 13.95 -1.76
CA PRO A 51 -1.37 15.20 -1.06
C PRO A 51 -2.59 15.80 -0.33
N TYR A 52 -3.80 15.29 -0.58
CA TYR A 52 -5.03 15.81 -0.02
C TYR A 52 -5.78 14.72 0.73
N PRO A 53 -6.18 14.94 2.00
CA PRO A 53 -6.82 13.91 2.82
C PRO A 53 -8.32 13.77 2.52
N MET A 54 -8.85 14.47 1.51
CA MET A 54 -10.23 14.31 1.01
C MET A 54 -11.33 14.43 2.08
N GLY A 55 -11.14 15.28 3.09
CA GLY A 55 -12.09 15.46 4.20
C GLY A 55 -11.90 14.48 5.37
N SER A 56 -10.85 13.66 5.33
CA SER A 56 -10.36 12.81 6.42
C SER A 56 -9.17 13.48 7.14
N ASP A 57 -8.71 12.90 8.25
CA ASP A 57 -7.38 13.10 8.83
C ASP A 57 -6.32 12.19 8.19
N HIS A 58 -6.73 11.17 7.44
CA HIS A 58 -5.85 10.29 6.69
C HIS A 58 -5.68 10.72 5.22
N TYR A 59 -4.45 10.62 4.72
CA TYR A 59 -4.14 10.80 3.31
C TYR A 59 -4.40 9.51 2.53
N PRO A 60 -4.97 9.58 1.32
CA PRO A 60 -5.23 8.40 0.50
C PRO A 60 -3.91 7.78 0.01
N ILE A 61 -3.83 6.45 0.03
CA ILE A 61 -2.68 5.70 -0.53
C ILE A 61 -3.04 5.21 -1.93
N TRP A 62 -2.17 5.51 -2.90
CA TRP A 62 -2.26 5.05 -4.27
C TRP A 62 -1.21 3.99 -4.54
N LEU A 63 -1.62 2.92 -5.21
CA LEU A 63 -0.76 1.80 -5.59
C LEU A 63 -0.93 1.54 -7.08
N GLU A 64 0.19 1.42 -7.78
CA GLU A 64 0.19 0.78 -9.08
C GLU A 64 0.61 -0.67 -8.92
N LEU A 65 -0.17 -1.57 -9.51
CA LEU A 65 0.09 -2.99 -9.46
C LEU A 65 0.48 -3.51 -10.83
N SER A 66 1.57 -4.25 -10.91
CA SER A 66 1.87 -5.07 -12.09
C SER A 66 0.93 -6.27 -12.09
N THR A 67 -0.11 -6.24 -12.92
CA THR A 67 -0.87 -7.44 -13.24
C THR A 67 -0.03 -8.25 -14.23
N GLY A 68 0.98 -8.98 -13.73
CA GLY A 68 1.74 -9.92 -14.54
C GLY A 68 0.77 -10.76 -15.36
N GLY A 69 0.84 -10.64 -16.69
CA GLY A 69 -0.20 -11.11 -17.61
C GLY A 69 -0.54 -12.58 -17.41
N LYS A 70 -1.56 -12.87 -16.60
CA LYS A 70 -2.33 -14.11 -16.63
C LYS A 70 -3.60 -13.94 -17.46
N ALA A 71 -3.51 -13.17 -18.55
CA ALA A 71 -4.44 -13.31 -19.68
C ALA A 71 -4.04 -14.57 -20.47
N GLY A 72 -4.15 -15.74 -19.84
CA GLY A 72 -3.51 -16.95 -20.35
C GLY A 72 -4.10 -18.25 -19.82
N ARG A 73 -5.44 -18.34 -19.71
CA ARG A 73 -6.13 -19.64 -19.71
C ARG A 73 -7.59 -19.51 -20.14
N ARG A 74 -7.85 -19.00 -21.34
CA ARG A 74 -9.12 -19.31 -22.01
C ARG A 74 -9.03 -20.78 -22.44
N ARG A 75 -9.71 -21.68 -21.71
CA ARG A 75 -9.95 -23.05 -22.20
C ARG A 75 -10.67 -22.91 -23.53
N LEU A 76 -9.99 -23.23 -24.63
CA LEU A 76 -10.66 -23.59 -25.87
C LEU A 76 -11.31 -24.96 -25.63
N THR A 77 -12.56 -24.96 -25.20
CA THR A 77 -13.43 -26.11 -25.43
C THR A 77 -13.83 -26.03 -26.90
N GLN A 78 -13.22 -26.88 -27.74
CA GLN A 78 -13.77 -27.18 -29.06
C GLN A 78 -15.11 -27.90 -28.84
N ALA A 79 -16.13 -27.44 -29.55
CA ALA A 79 -17.40 -28.11 -29.77
C ALA A 79 -17.52 -28.38 -31.28
#